data_AF-A0A952XIK6-F1
#
_entry.id   AF-A0A952XIK6-F1
#
_cell.length_a   1.000
_cell.length_b   1.000
_cell.length_c   1.000
_cell.angle_alpha   90.00
_cell.angle_beta   90.00
_cell.angle_gamma   90.00
#
_symmetry.space_group_name_H-M   'P 1'
#
loop_
_entity.id
_entity.type
_entity.pdbx_description
1 polymer ?
#
loop_
_entity_poly.entity_id
_entity_poly.type
_entity_poly.pdbx_seq_one_letter_code
_entity_poly.pdbx_strand_id
1 'polypeptide(L)'
;MESALMPATADAGSNLFAALARALGLTALIVGAGLVLMFAAAAALVVGVMILGAAAAMRLFPARRARAAGGPEVLDARRTPYGWVVETQTQRKS
;
A
#
# COMPACT_ATOMS: atom_id res chain seq x y z
N MET A 1 45.60 15.88 48.21
CA MET A 1 45.43 15.45 46.80
C MET A 1 44.63 14.16 46.78
N GLU A 2 43.34 14.23 47.15
CA GLU A 2 42.56 13.02 47.48
C GLU A 2 41.11 13.06 46.96
N SER A 3 40.82 13.94 46.00
CA SER A 3 39.46 14.17 45.48
C SER A 3 39.18 13.54 44.10
N ALA A 4 40.11 12.78 43.52
CA ALA A 4 40.01 12.32 42.12
C ALA A 4 39.62 10.84 41.93
N LEU A 5 39.39 10.07 43.00
CA LEU A 5 39.14 8.62 42.90
C LEU A 5 37.65 8.21 42.87
N MET A 6 36.70 9.12 43.11
CA MET A 6 35.27 8.84 43.03
C MET A 6 34.54 9.01 41.67
N PRO A 7 35.04 9.71 40.63
CA PRO A 7 34.27 9.90 39.38
C PRO A 7 34.31 8.68 38.44
N ALA A 8 35.39 7.88 38.46
CA ALA A 8 35.62 6.82 37.48
C ALA A 8 34.57 5.68 37.52
N THR A 9 34.00 5.40 38.69
CA THR A 9 32.99 4.35 38.87
C THR A 9 31.61 4.78 38.37
N ALA A 10 31.26 6.06 38.54
CA ALA A 10 30.02 6.64 38.01
C ALA A 10 30.03 6.69 36.47
N ASP A 11 31.17 7.04 35.87
CA ASP A 11 31.35 7.07 34.40
C ASP A 11 31.36 5.67 33.77
N ALA A 12 31.88 4.67 34.47
CA ALA A 12 31.82 3.28 34.01
C ALA A 12 30.37 2.76 33.98
N GLY A 13 29.59 3.08 35.01
CA GLY A 13 28.17 2.73 35.08
C GLY A 13 27.35 3.40 33.97
N SER A 14 27.52 4.72 33.78
CA SER A 14 26.78 5.46 32.75
C SER A 14 27.08 4.96 31.34
N ASN A 15 28.33 4.61 31.04
CA ASN A 15 28.74 4.04 29.76
C ASN A 15 28.14 2.64 29.53
N LEU A 16 28.07 1.80 30.56
CA LEU A 16 27.44 0.48 30.48
C LEU A 16 25.94 0.59 30.24
N PHE A 17 25.24 1.48 30.97
CA PHE A 17 23.81 1.73 30.76
C PHE A 17 23.52 2.33 29.38
N ALA A 18 24.36 3.25 28.91
CA ALA A 18 24.22 3.82 27.56
C ALA A 18 24.45 2.77 26.47
N ALA A 19 25.43 1.87 26.64
CA ALA A 19 25.66 0.76 25.73
C ALA A 19 24.50 -0.23 25.74
N LEU A 20 23.98 -0.59 26.91
CA LEU A 20 22.82 -1.47 27.06
C LEU A 20 21.56 -0.86 26.43
N ALA A 21 21.30 0.43 26.68
CA ALA A 21 20.15 1.14 26.09
C ALA A 21 20.23 1.18 24.57
N ARG A 22 21.42 1.42 24.00
CA ARG A 22 21.64 1.35 22.55
C ARG A 22 21.46 -0.07 22.02
N ALA A 23 21.97 -1.09 22.70
CA ALA A 23 21.82 -2.48 22.30
C ALA A 23 20.35 -2.92 22.30
N LEU A 24 19.60 -2.55 23.34
CA LEU A 24 18.15 -2.79 23.41
C LEU A 24 17.41 -2.02 22.31
N GLY A 25 17.76 -0.75 22.08
CA GLY A 25 17.18 0.05 21.01
C GLY A 25 17.41 -0.54 19.62
N LEU A 26 18.64 -0.99 19.32
CA LEU A 26 18.96 -1.66 18.06
C LEU A 26 18.21 -2.99 17.91
N THR A 27 18.10 -3.76 18.99
CA THR A 27 17.36 -5.02 18.99
C THR A 27 15.88 -4.78 18.69
N ALA A 28 15.26 -3.81 19.37
CA ALA A 28 13.88 -3.42 19.12
C ALA A 28 13.67 -2.94 17.68
N LEU A 29 14.63 -2.19 17.12
CA LEU A 29 14.56 -1.71 15.75
C LEU A 29 14.66 -2.85 14.72
N ILE A 30 15.55 -3.82 14.93
CA ILE A 30 15.68 -5.01 14.07
C ILE A 30 14.39 -5.83 14.09
N VAL A 31 13.84 -6.09 15.28
CA VAL A 31 12.60 -6.85 15.44
C VAL A 31 11.43 -6.10 14.80
N GLY A 32 11.31 -4.80 15.05
CA GLY A 32 10.28 -3.95 14.45
C GLY A 32 10.36 -3.93 12.92
N ALA A 33 11.57 -3.76 12.37
CA ALA A 33 11.79 -3.81 10.92
C ALA A 33 11.39 -5.17 10.33
N GLY A 34 11.73 -6.27 11.00
CA GLY A 34 11.32 -7.61 10.60
C GLY A 34 9.79 -7.78 10.56
N LEU A 35 9.09 -7.28 11.58
CA LEU A 35 7.62 -7.30 11.63
C LEU A 35 6.98 -6.47 10.52
N VAL A 36 7.49 -5.26 10.27
CA VAL A 36 7.02 -4.40 9.17
C VAL A 36 7.24 -5.08 7.83
N LEU A 37 8.39 -5.72 7.62
CA LEU A 37 8.69 -6.44 6.39
C LEU A 37 7.75 -7.64 6.19
N MET A 38 7.46 -8.42 7.24
CA MET A 38 6.48 -9.51 7.19
C MET A 38 5.09 -9.01 6.81
N PHE A 39 4.65 -7.91 7.41
CA PHE A 39 3.38 -7.27 7.08
C PHE A 39 3.36 -6.78 5.63
N ALA A 40 4.42 -6.10 5.18
CA ALA A 40 4.54 -5.62 3.82
C ALA A 40 4.52 -6.78 2.81
N ALA A 41 5.18 -7.90 3.11
CA ALA A 41 5.14 -9.10 2.27
C ALA A 41 3.73 -9.70 2.19
N ALA A 42 3.01 -9.78 3.31
CA ALA A 42 1.63 -10.24 3.32
C ALA A 42 0.71 -9.30 2.52
N ALA A 43 0.86 -7.98 2.70
CA ALA A 43 0.11 -6.98 1.93
C ALA A 43 0.40 -7.09 0.43
N ALA A 44 1.68 -7.25 0.05
CA ALA A 44 2.09 -7.45 -1.34
C ALA A 44 1.49 -8.73 -1.94
N LEU A 45 1.39 -9.82 -1.17
CA LEU A 45 0.70 -11.04 -1.62
C LEU A 45 -0.79 -10.78 -1.87
N VAL A 46 -1.49 -10.13 -0.94
CA VAL A 46 -2.93 -9.82 -1.11
C VAL A 46 -3.15 -8.95 -2.35
N VAL A 47 -2.40 -7.86 -2.47
CA VAL A 47 -2.47 -6.96 -3.62
C VAL A 47 -2.10 -7.70 -4.91
N GLY A 48 -1.06 -8.52 -4.88
CA GLY A 48 -0.62 -9.35 -6.01
C GLY A 48 -1.73 -10.31 -6.47
N VAL A 49 -2.40 -11.00 -5.55
CA VAL A 49 -3.53 -11.88 -5.87
C VAL A 49 -4.71 -11.08 -6.43
N MET A 50 -5.00 -9.89 -5.89
CA MET A 50 -6.05 -9.02 -6.44
C MET A 50 -5.74 -8.60 -7.88
N ILE A 51 -4.50 -8.17 -8.15
CA ILE A 51 -4.06 -7.77 -9.49
C ILE A 51 -4.10 -8.96 -10.43
N LEU A 52 -3.60 -10.13 -10.01
CA LEU A 52 -3.61 -11.35 -10.80
C LEU A 52 -5.05 -11.80 -11.11
N GLY A 53 -5.95 -11.73 -10.14
CA GLY A 53 -7.37 -12.02 -10.32
C GLY A 53 -8.04 -11.03 -11.28
N ALA A 54 -7.73 -9.73 -11.16
CA ALA A 54 -8.22 -8.71 -12.08
C ALA A 54 -7.72 -8.95 -13.51
N ALA A 55 -6.43 -9.25 -13.68
CA ALA A 55 -5.82 -9.57 -14.96
C ALA A 55 -6.42 -10.84 -15.57
N ALA A 56 -6.61 -11.89 -14.78
CA ALA A 56 -7.27 -13.12 -15.21
C ALA A 56 -8.72 -12.85 -15.66
N ALA A 57 -9.49 -12.07 -14.89
CA ALA A 57 -10.85 -11.69 -15.25
C ALA A 57 -10.91 -10.87 -16.55
N MET A 58 -9.96 -9.94 -16.76
CA MET A 58 -9.85 -9.18 -18.02
C MET A 58 -9.46 -10.08 -19.19
N ARG A 59 -8.56 -11.05 -18.97
CA ARG A 59 -8.12 -11.99 -19.99
C ARG A 59 -9.22 -12.96 -20.41
N LEU A 60 -10.10 -13.38 -19.49
CA LEU A 60 -11.23 -14.26 -19.80
C LEU A 60 -12.43 -13.50 -20.40
N PHE A 61 -12.62 -12.22 -20.08
CA PHE A 61 -13.70 -11.40 -20.63
C PHE A 61 -13.20 -10.12 -21.33
N PRO A 62 -12.49 -10.24 -22.46
CA PRO A 62 -12.01 -9.08 -23.21
C PRO A 62 -13.15 -8.29 -23.88
N ALA A 63 -14.27 -8.94 -24.22
CA ALA A 63 -15.34 -8.32 -25.03
C ALA A 63 -16.47 -7.62 -24.24
N ARG A 64 -16.59 -7.82 -22.92
CA ARG A 64 -17.72 -7.29 -22.13
C ARG A 64 -17.38 -6.05 -21.28
N ARG A 65 -16.09 -5.74 -21.06
CA ARG A 65 -15.70 -4.65 -20.16
C ARG A 65 -15.74 -3.25 -20.81
N ALA A 66 -15.64 -3.16 -22.14
CA ALA A 66 -16.01 -1.93 -22.85
C ALA A 66 -17.48 -1.54 -22.60
N ARG A 67 -18.34 -2.52 -22.28
CA ARG A 67 -19.77 -2.34 -21.99
C ARG A 67 -20.08 -2.14 -20.49
N ALA A 68 -19.18 -2.54 -19.59
CA ALA A 68 -19.37 -2.44 -18.13
C ALA A 68 -18.61 -1.25 -17.51
N ALA A 69 -17.65 -0.65 -18.22
CA ALA A 69 -16.89 0.51 -17.78
C ALA A 69 -17.65 1.84 -17.94
N GLY A 70 -18.99 1.83 -17.96
CA GLY A 70 -19.83 3.03 -17.80
C GLY A 70 -19.49 4.21 -18.72
N GLY A 71 -18.85 3.97 -19.87
CA GLY A 71 -18.68 4.98 -20.89
C GLY A 71 -20.04 5.23 -21.55
N PRO A 72 -20.39 6.49 -21.89
CA PRO A 72 -21.64 6.77 -22.57
C PRO A 72 -21.75 5.84 -23.77
N GLU A 73 -22.82 5.03 -23.80
CA GLU A 73 -23.17 4.24 -24.97
C GLU A 73 -23.55 5.26 -26.05
N VAL A 74 -22.54 5.73 -26.79
CA VAL A 74 -22.74 6.56 -27.97
C VAL A 74 -23.49 5.67 -28.96
N LEU A 75 -24.82 5.77 -28.95
CA LEU A 75 -25.63 5.23 -30.02
C LEU A 75 -25.08 5.86 -31.31
N ASP A 76 -24.58 5.01 -32.21
CA ASP A 76 -23.93 5.39 -33.46
C ASP A 76 -24.81 6.42 -34.19
N ALA A 77 -24.33 7.67 -34.27
CA ALA A 77 -25.07 8.83 -34.78
C ALA A 77 -25.49 8.68 -36.26
N ARG A 78 -24.98 7.63 -36.94
CA ARG A 78 -25.30 7.27 -38.32
C ARG A 78 -26.76 6.93 -38.58
N ARG A 79 -27.59 6.71 -37.55
CA ARG A 79 -29.02 6.41 -37.73
C ARG A 79 -29.95 7.63 -37.67
N THR A 80 -29.43 8.83 -37.38
CA THR A 80 -30.24 10.05 -37.41
C THR A 80 -29.97 10.83 -38.70
N PRO A 81 -31.00 11.23 -39.48
CA PRO A 81 -30.80 11.93 -40.76
C PRO A 81 -30.03 13.25 -40.66
N TYR A 82 -29.91 13.82 -39.45
CA TYR A 82 -29.29 15.12 -39.21
C TYR A 82 -27.99 15.06 -38.37
N GLY A 83 -27.47 13.88 -38.06
CA GLY A 83 -26.19 13.73 -37.34
C GLY A 83 -26.22 14.21 -35.88
N TRP A 84 -27.40 14.19 -35.24
CA TRP A 84 -27.52 14.60 -33.84
C TRP A 84 -27.09 13.44 -32.94
N VAL A 85 -26.11 13.69 -32.09
CA VAL A 85 -25.70 12.78 -31.02
C VAL A 85 -26.61 13.03 -29.82
N VAL A 86 -27.44 12.05 -29.46
CA VAL A 86 -28.28 12.14 -28.24
C VAL A 86 -27.60 11.33 -27.14
N GLU A 87 -26.99 12.04 -26.18
CA GLU A 87 -26.49 11.43 -24.95
C GLU A 87 -27.67 11.13 -24.02
N THR A 88 -28.22 9.91 -24.06
CA THR A 88 -29.24 9.52 -23.09
C THR A 88 -28.55 9.09 -21.79
N GLN A 89 -28.56 9.95 -20.77
CA GLN A 89 -28.23 9.52 -19.41
C GLN A 89 -29.31 8.55 -18.96
N THR A 90 -28.98 7.27 -18.85
CA THR A 90 -29.88 6.27 -18.28
C THR A 90 -29.99 6.51 -16.78
N GLN A 91 -30.94 7.35 -16.37
CA GLN A 91 -31.39 7.42 -14.99
C GLN A 91 -32.06 6.09 -14.65
N ARG A 92 -31.29 5.14 -14.10
CA ARG A 92 -31.83 3.90 -13.57
C ARG A 92 -32.69 4.24 -12.34
N LYS A 93 -34.01 4.25 -12.52
CA LYS A 93 -34.97 4.19 -11.42
C LYS A 93 -35.01 2.75 -10.92
N SER A 94 -34.48 2.53 -9.72
CA SER A 94 -34.78 1.40 -8.84
C SER A 94 -34.76 1.90 -7.42
#